data_AF-A0A2T4VWT2-F1
#
_entry.id   AF-A0A2T4VWT2-F1
#
_cell.length_a   1.000
_cell.length_b   1.000
_cell.length_c   1.000
_cell.angle_alpha   90.00
_cell.angle_beta   90.00
_cell.angle_gamma   90.00
#
_symmetry.space_group_name_H-M   'P 1'
#
loop_
_entity.id
_entity.type
_entity.pdbx_description
1 polymer ?
#
loop_
_entity_poly.entity_id
_entity_poly.type
_entity_poly.pdbx_seq_one_letter_code
_entity_poly.pdbx_strand_id
1 'polypeptide(L)' 'MITFPSLLITLIKHFDGLSLKTYRYPAVVRSIGYGHTGFDVCENMQISKD' A
#
# COMPACT_ATOMS: atom_id res chain seq x y z
N MET A 1 7.96 3.54 -22.18
CA MET A 1 7.05 3.66 -21.03
C MET A 1 6.47 2.29 -20.78
N ILE A 2 6.73 1.68 -19.63
CA ILE A 2 6.20 0.35 -19.30
C ILE A 2 4.80 0.55 -18.72
N THR A 3 3.81 -0.17 -19.26
CA THR A 3 2.45 -0.21 -18.72
C THR A 3 2.20 -1.59 -18.14
N PHE A 4 1.57 -1.63 -16.96
CA PHE A 4 1.16 -2.89 -16.34
C PHE A 4 -0.29 -3.21 -16.74
N PRO A 5 -0.59 -4.46 -17.13
CA PRO A 5 -1.97 -4.88 -17.40
C PRO A 5 -2.88 -4.65 -16.20
N SER A 6 -4.11 -4.19 -16.45
CA SER A 6 -5.11 -3.94 -15.40
C SER A 6 -5.37 -5.18 -14.53
N LEU A 7 -5.44 -6.36 -15.16
CA LEU A 7 -5.61 -7.63 -14.46
C LEU A 7 -4.48 -7.91 -13.46
N LEU A 8 -3.23 -7.60 -13.84
CA LEU A 8 -2.08 -7.78 -12.96
C LEU A 8 -2.16 -6.85 -11.75
N ILE A 9 -2.50 -5.58 -11.97
CA ILE A 9 -2.69 -4.61 -10.88
C ILE A 9 -3.79 -5.08 -9.93
N THR A 10 -4.93 -5.53 -10.46
CA THR A 10 -6.03 -6.06 -9.64
C THR A 10 -5.60 -7.27 -8.82
N LEU A 11 -4.83 -8.18 -9.41
CA LEU A 11 -4.35 -9.38 -8.72
C LEU A 11 -3.43 -9.02 -7.54
N ILE A 12 -2.48 -8.10 -7.76
CA ILE A 12 -1.57 -7.62 -6.69
C ILE A 12 -2.38 -6.98 -5.57
N LYS A 13 -3.30 -6.06 -5.92
CA LYS A 13 -4.17 -5.38 -4.95
C LYS A 13 -5.02 -6.36 -4.13
N HIS A 14 -5.47 -7.46 -4.75
CA HIS A 14 -6.24 -8.50 -4.06
C HIS A 14 -5.40 -9.22 -2.99
N PHE A 15 -4.15 -9.54 -3.29
CA PHE A 15 -3.27 -10.25 -2.35
C PHE A 15 -2.65 -9.35 -1.27
N ASP A 16 -2.24 -8.13 -1.61
CA ASP A 16 -1.71 -7.17 -0.61
C ASP A 16 -2.80 -6.63 0.31
N GLY A 17 -4.01 -6.43 -0.22
CA GLY A 17 -5.08 -5.72 0.47
C GLY A 17 -4.82 -4.22 0.57
N LEU A 18 -5.86 -3.47 0.96
CA LEU A 18 -5.80 -2.02 1.10
C LEU A 18 -5.87 -1.61 2.57
N SER A 19 -4.87 -0.88 3.04
CA SER A 19 -4.95 -0.16 4.33
C SER A 19 -4.95 1.36 4.12
N LEU A 20 -6.06 2.00 4.46
CA LEU A 20 -6.19 3.47 4.41
C LEU A 20 -5.51 4.19 5.57
N LYS A 21 -5.09 3.44 6.59
CA LYS A 21 -4.36 3.92 7.77
C LYS A 21 -3.00 3.24 7.80
N THR A 22 -2.02 3.91 8.39
CA THR A 22 -0.73 3.26 8.66
C THR A 22 -0.86 2.06 9.58
N TYR A 23 -0.12 1.02 9.25
CA TYR A 23 0.05 -0.19 10.04
C TYR A 23 1.53 -0.57 10.10
N ARG A 24 1.89 -1.56 10.93
CA ARG A 24 3.24 -2.09 10.95
C ARG A 24 3.25 -3.51 10.40
N TYR A 25 4.01 -3.75 9.32
CA TYR A 25 4.23 -5.08 8.79
C TYR A 25 5.59 -5.21 8.07
N PRO A 26 6.48 -6.12 8.55
CA PRO A 26 6.43 -6.80 9.85
C PRO A 26 6.48 -5.75 11.00
N ALA A 27 6.51 -6.16 12.26
CA ALA A 27 6.27 -5.30 13.44
C ALA A 27 7.06 -3.96 13.54
N VAL A 28 8.09 -3.77 12.72
CA VAL A 28 8.99 -2.59 12.70
C VAL A 28 8.82 -1.69 11.47
N VAL A 29 8.27 -2.17 10.37
CA VAL A 29 8.17 -1.40 9.12
C VAL A 29 6.80 -0.76 9.05
N ARG A 30 6.75 0.57 8.89
CA ARG A 30 5.48 1.28 8.67
C ARG A 30 5.05 1.09 7.22
N SER A 31 3.80 0.70 7.05
CA SER A 31 3.20 0.40 5.75
C SER A 31 1.84 1.10 5.62
N ILE A 32 1.45 1.46 4.38
CA ILE A 32 0.14 2.04 4.05
C ILE A 32 -0.26 1.67 2.61
N GLY A 33 -1.54 1.80 2.25
CA GLY A 33 -2.03 1.50 0.91
C GLY A 33 -1.94 0.00 0.61
N TYR A 34 -1.41 -0.33 -0.58
CA TYR A 34 -1.07 -1.69 -0.99
C TYR A 34 0.41 -1.96 -0.68
N GLY A 35 0.76 -2.04 0.60
CA GLY A 35 2.13 -2.38 1.04
C GLY A 35 3.21 -1.32 0.83
N HIS A 36 2.87 -0.03 0.65
CA HIS A 36 3.86 1.05 0.48
C HIS A 36 4.63 1.33 1.78
N THR A 37 5.96 1.37 1.70
CA THR A 37 6.87 1.56 2.85
C THR A 37 7.87 2.70 2.65
N GLY A 38 7.50 3.71 1.85
CA GLY A 38 8.36 4.85 1.58
C GLY A 38 8.70 5.66 2.83
N PHE A 39 9.73 6.50 2.73
CA PHE A 39 10.17 7.38 3.82
C PHE A 39 9.10 8.40 4.24
N ASP A 40 8.11 8.61 3.39
CA ASP A 40 6.95 9.48 3.58
C ASP A 40 5.87 8.87 4.49
N VAL A 41 5.97 7.58 4.86
CA VAL A 41 4.98 6.90 5.68
C VAL A 41 5.19 7.20 7.18
N CYS A 42 4.36 8.11 7.70
CA CYS A 42 4.39 8.58 9.08
C CYS A 42 3.30 7.94 9.97
N GLU A 43 3.50 7.92 11.29
CA GLU A 43 2.48 7.40 12.22
C GLU A 43 1.16 8.19 12.10
N ASN A 44 0.05 7.46 12.19
CA ASN A 44 -1.32 7.99 12.09
C ASN A 44 -1.67 8.63 10.73
N MET A 45 -0.82 8.51 9.72
CA MET A 45 -1.12 8.94 8.36
C MET A 45 -2.33 8.19 7.80
N GLN A 46 -3.15 8.90 7.02
CA GLN A 46 -4.34 8.38 6.35
C GLN A 46 -4.37 8.84 4.90
N ILE A 47 -4.92 7.99 4.03
CA ILE A 47 -5.09 8.26 2.60
C ILE A 47 -6.54 8.07 2.16
N SER A 48 -6.92 8.67 1.03
CA SER A 48 -8.15 8.35 0.31
C SER A 48 -8.02 7.02 -0.44
N LYS A 49 -9.16 6.45 -0.84
CA LYS A 49 -9.19 5.26 -1.70
C LYS A 49 -8.94 5.60 -3.18
N ASP A 50 -9.18 6.86 -3.52
CA ASP A 50 -9.07 7.47 -4.84
C ASP A 50 -7.70 8.15 -5.03
#